data_AF-A0A4U5PHJ1-F1
#
_entry.id   AF-A0A4U5PHJ1-F1
#
_cell.length_a   1.000
_cell.length_b   1.000
_cell.length_c   1.000
_cell.angle_alpha   90.00
_cell.angle_beta   90.00
_cell.angle_gamma   90.00
#
_symmetry.space_group_name_H-M   'P 1'
#
loop_
_entity.id
_entity.type
_entity.pdbx_description
1 polymer ?
#
loop_
_entity_poly.entity_id
_entity_poly.type
_entity_poly.pdbx_seq_one_letter_code
_entity_poly.pdbx_strand_id
1 'polypeptide(L)'
;MGHENRSETARIVEALVYNHVKRLNPRALVGIFSKERCRELERDDHHYNSKSFPRMLRFYHKMVPRKTTTIYQETVDPKRSSEKIPAIRARIRENQVKPTEQEVPEEPKRELPLKRKAIHPETAESKRCQKVQKKRMKIQEDQLKPVEQALEEPKRELFGHQKFCQLKNLKTATDLALFSHFSYKNQDDVLKELFSQEERERYRSLDESINVPTIKRMLLFAKIEKLMTQNRVYKPIWKCQLCKVSIKGTISQRLPHIGLHEDLPCYCFIEDCDKYAKTHTSLMKHLQNSHNLMVPDMNSHQYHCLREIKENYLLEARKYLDRYFPPESFVGLCDRKTMKNAQFEDPKCRKCSEIVKAVTSRRDHISRHISAFFECAIAGCNFMASTSTISHHLKGAHSKNMKDLTEEELFKYKTAREKCIKAVNDALPEYFPYKTKIEEEE
;
A
#
# COMPACT_ATOMS: atom_id res chain seq x y z
N MET A 1 -36.34 3.16 34.96
CA MET A 1 -36.03 4.11 33.87
C MET A 1 -34.51 4.30 33.75
N GLY A 2 -33.76 3.32 33.20
CA GLY A 2 -32.29 3.36 33.22
C GLY A 2 -31.58 2.86 31.96
N HIS A 3 -32.25 2.79 30.80
CA HIS A 3 -31.67 2.18 29.58
C HIS A 3 -31.20 3.18 28.51
N GLU A 4 -31.29 4.49 28.73
CA GLU A 4 -31.25 5.46 27.63
C GLU A 4 -29.88 5.86 27.08
N ASN A 5 -28.76 5.40 27.65
CA ASN A 5 -27.42 5.77 27.15
C ASN A 5 -26.59 4.60 26.62
N ARG A 6 -27.22 3.58 26.00
CA ARG A 6 -26.45 2.61 25.19
C ARG A 6 -26.06 3.25 23.86
N SER A 7 -24.76 3.27 23.56
CA SER A 7 -24.27 3.80 22.28
C SER A 7 -24.94 3.09 21.09
N GLU A 8 -25.25 3.83 20.04
CA GLU A 8 -25.87 3.32 18.81
C GLU A 8 -25.15 2.07 18.25
N THR A 9 -23.83 2.04 18.34
CA THR A 9 -23.03 0.88 17.92
C THR A 9 -23.34 -0.38 18.74
N ALA A 10 -23.61 -0.27 20.04
CA ALA A 10 -23.97 -1.42 20.88
C ALA A 10 -25.34 -2.00 20.49
N ARG A 11 -26.33 -1.16 20.15
CA ARG A 11 -27.63 -1.62 19.65
C ARG A 11 -27.49 -2.38 18.34
N ILE A 12 -26.66 -1.89 17.42
CA ILE A 12 -26.36 -2.56 16.15
C ILE A 12 -25.66 -3.91 16.37
N VAL A 13 -24.68 -3.99 17.27
CA VAL A 13 -24.01 -5.26 17.63
C VAL A 13 -25.04 -6.28 18.09
N GLU A 14 -25.86 -5.88 19.07
CA GLU A 14 -26.86 -6.77 19.67
C GLU A 14 -27.88 -7.23 18.64
N ALA A 15 -28.35 -6.35 17.76
CA ALA A 15 -29.26 -6.72 16.67
C ALA A 15 -28.62 -7.71 15.67
N LEU A 16 -27.34 -7.51 15.33
CA LEU A 16 -26.62 -8.43 14.44
C LEU A 16 -26.38 -9.80 15.07
N VAL A 17 -26.00 -9.82 16.35
CA VAL A 17 -25.85 -11.05 17.14
C VAL A 17 -27.19 -11.75 17.28
N TYR A 18 -28.24 -11.01 17.64
CA TYR A 18 -29.62 -11.51 17.74
C TYR A 18 -30.06 -12.13 16.41
N ASN A 19 -29.94 -11.42 15.29
CA ASN A 19 -30.36 -11.93 13.97
C ASN A 19 -29.56 -13.14 13.51
N HIS A 20 -28.30 -13.23 13.91
CA HIS A 20 -27.47 -14.39 13.62
C HIS A 20 -27.88 -15.59 14.49
N VAL A 21 -27.99 -15.40 15.80
CA VAL A 21 -28.36 -16.45 16.75
C VAL A 21 -29.78 -16.95 16.50
N LYS A 22 -30.74 -16.05 16.21
CA LYS A 22 -32.13 -16.38 15.84
C LYS A 22 -32.23 -17.44 14.74
N ARG A 23 -31.25 -17.49 13.84
CA ARG A 23 -31.21 -18.41 12.69
C ARG A 23 -30.51 -19.71 12.99
N LEU A 24 -29.40 -19.63 13.70
CA LEU A 24 -28.59 -20.80 14.01
C LEU A 24 -29.19 -21.60 15.16
N ASN A 25 -29.63 -20.90 16.21
CA ASN A 25 -30.22 -21.50 17.38
C ASN A 25 -31.20 -20.50 18.07
N PRO A 26 -32.48 -20.45 17.65
CA PRO A 26 -33.45 -19.52 18.22
C PRO A 26 -33.77 -19.75 19.70
N ARG A 27 -33.52 -20.97 20.23
CA ARG A 27 -33.73 -21.26 21.66
C ARG A 27 -32.75 -20.47 22.53
N ALA A 28 -31.56 -20.18 22.01
CA ALA A 28 -30.52 -19.46 22.72
C ALA A 28 -30.83 -17.99 22.96
N LEU A 29 -31.77 -17.43 22.21
CA LEU A 29 -32.15 -16.04 22.35
C LEU A 29 -32.67 -15.70 23.75
N VAL A 30 -33.39 -16.64 24.38
CA VAL A 30 -33.98 -16.43 25.70
C VAL A 30 -32.92 -16.42 26.81
N GLY A 31 -31.76 -17.05 26.57
CA GLY A 31 -30.59 -16.98 27.46
C GLY A 31 -29.70 -15.75 27.20
N ILE A 32 -29.64 -15.27 25.95
CA ILE A 32 -28.76 -14.14 25.58
C ILE A 32 -29.41 -12.78 25.84
N PHE A 33 -30.71 -12.66 25.58
CA PHE A 33 -31.45 -11.40 25.63
C PHE A 33 -32.69 -11.57 26.49
N SER A 34 -33.01 -10.54 27.30
CA SER A 34 -34.27 -10.54 28.04
C SER A 34 -35.46 -10.57 27.07
N LYS A 35 -36.63 -11.04 27.52
CA LYS A 35 -37.84 -11.08 26.69
C LYS A 35 -38.20 -9.69 26.14
N GLU A 36 -38.03 -8.65 26.94
CA GLU A 36 -38.25 -7.26 26.54
C GLU A 36 -37.24 -6.84 25.46
N ARG A 37 -35.96 -7.24 25.62
CA ARG A 37 -34.91 -6.92 24.66
C ARG A 37 -35.10 -7.66 23.33
N CYS A 38 -35.51 -8.93 23.36
CA CYS A 38 -35.90 -9.68 22.16
C CYS A 38 -37.02 -8.96 21.40
N ARG A 39 -38.07 -8.51 22.10
CA ARG A 39 -39.18 -7.76 21.46
C ARG A 39 -38.73 -6.43 20.87
N GLU A 40 -37.79 -5.74 21.50
CA GLU A 40 -37.19 -4.53 20.94
C GLU A 40 -36.40 -4.85 19.66
N LEU A 41 -35.52 -5.85 19.71
CA LEU A 41 -34.71 -6.26 18.56
C LEU A 41 -35.56 -6.85 17.43
N GLU A 42 -36.70 -7.49 17.72
CA GLU A 42 -37.68 -7.96 16.74
C GLU A 42 -38.41 -6.81 16.07
N ARG A 43 -38.78 -5.78 16.83
CA ARG A 43 -39.33 -4.55 16.25
C ARG A 43 -38.33 -3.92 15.30
N ASP A 44 -37.04 -3.97 15.61
CA ASP A 44 -35.99 -3.39 14.77
C ASP A 44 -35.41 -4.37 13.72
N ASP A 45 -35.85 -5.64 13.68
CA ASP A 45 -35.26 -6.72 12.87
C ASP A 45 -35.20 -6.35 11.38
N HIS A 46 -36.22 -5.64 10.90
CA HIS A 46 -36.31 -5.17 9.51
C HIS A 46 -35.20 -4.19 9.12
N HIS A 47 -34.56 -3.50 10.08
CA HIS A 47 -33.44 -2.61 9.82
C HIS A 47 -32.12 -3.36 9.62
N TYR A 48 -32.02 -4.62 10.05
CA TYR A 48 -30.77 -5.36 10.11
C TYR A 48 -30.84 -6.64 9.30
N ASN A 49 -30.56 -6.55 8.00
CA ASN A 49 -30.46 -7.72 7.15
C ASN A 49 -29.48 -8.73 7.76
N SER A 50 -29.93 -9.92 8.10
CA SER A 50 -29.09 -11.04 8.55
C SER A 50 -27.80 -11.36 7.77
N LYS A 51 -27.75 -11.06 6.47
CA LYS A 51 -26.54 -11.19 5.67
C LYS A 51 -25.50 -10.14 6.06
N SER A 52 -25.86 -9.16 6.89
CA SER A 52 -25.01 -8.05 7.31
C SER A 52 -23.86 -8.49 8.20
N PHE A 53 -24.03 -9.44 9.12
CA PHE A 53 -22.91 -9.90 9.95
C PHE A 53 -21.85 -10.68 9.13
N PRO A 54 -22.22 -11.70 8.33
CA PRO A 54 -21.27 -12.33 7.40
C PRO A 54 -20.73 -11.36 6.33
N ARG A 55 -21.50 -10.36 5.90
CA ARG A 55 -21.02 -9.34 4.94
C ARG A 55 -20.02 -8.39 5.59
N MET A 56 -20.27 -7.97 6.84
CA MET A 56 -19.35 -7.19 7.66
C MET A 56 -18.04 -7.96 7.87
N LEU A 57 -18.12 -9.24 8.21
CA LEU A 57 -16.92 -10.09 8.36
C LEU A 57 -16.19 -10.27 7.03
N ARG A 58 -16.88 -10.58 5.92
CA ARG A 58 -16.25 -10.64 4.58
C ARG A 58 -15.53 -9.36 4.21
N PHE A 59 -16.13 -8.24 4.56
CA PHE A 59 -15.58 -6.92 4.31
C PHE A 59 -14.35 -6.67 5.17
N TYR A 60 -14.42 -6.98 6.46
CA TYR A 60 -13.28 -6.96 7.39
C TYR A 60 -12.11 -7.82 6.88
N HIS A 61 -12.38 -9.00 6.31
CA HIS A 61 -11.38 -9.88 5.68
C HIS A 61 -10.79 -9.34 4.37
N LYS A 62 -11.55 -8.59 3.56
CA LYS A 62 -11.10 -8.11 2.24
C LYS A 62 -10.03 -7.01 2.34
N MET A 63 -10.01 -6.28 3.44
CA MET A 63 -9.27 -5.02 3.56
C MET A 63 -7.89 -5.16 4.17
N VAL A 64 -7.60 -6.32 4.75
CA VAL A 64 -6.23 -6.65 5.09
C VAL A 64 -5.54 -7.08 3.81
N PRO A 65 -4.47 -6.39 3.36
CA PRO A 65 -3.64 -6.90 2.30
C PRO A 65 -3.20 -8.30 2.72
N ARG A 66 -3.71 -9.32 2.04
CA ARG A 66 -3.13 -10.65 2.17
C ARG A 66 -1.66 -10.44 1.81
N LYS A 67 -0.75 -10.81 2.72
CA LYS A 67 0.62 -11.09 2.29
C LYS A 67 0.46 -12.22 1.29
N THR A 68 0.34 -11.91 0.01
CA THR A 68 0.63 -12.87 -1.04
C THR A 68 2.13 -13.07 -0.89
N THR A 69 2.51 -14.02 -0.04
CA THR A 69 3.83 -14.59 -0.11
C THR A 69 3.80 -15.36 -1.43
N THR A 70 4.06 -14.67 -2.53
CA THR A 70 4.38 -15.31 -3.79
C THR A 70 5.76 -15.93 -3.57
N ILE A 71 5.79 -17.05 -2.86
CA ILE A 71 6.90 -17.99 -2.98
C ILE A 71 6.72 -18.51 -4.40
N TYR A 72 7.51 -17.98 -5.32
CA TYR A 72 7.70 -18.60 -6.62
C TYR A 72 8.29 -19.98 -6.33
N GLN A 73 7.44 -21.00 -6.30
CA GLN A 73 7.91 -22.34 -6.59
C GLN A 73 8.19 -22.32 -8.08
N GLU A 74 9.48 -22.27 -8.43
CA GLU A 74 9.94 -22.65 -9.76
C GLU A 74 9.46 -24.09 -10.02
N THR A 75 8.30 -24.23 -10.66
CA THR A 75 8.00 -25.46 -11.38
C THR A 75 8.86 -25.45 -12.62
N VAL A 76 10.03 -26.10 -12.51
CA VAL A 76 10.76 -26.59 -13.68
C VAL A 76 9.84 -27.59 -14.37
N ASP A 77 9.30 -27.21 -15.53
CA ASP A 77 8.47 -28.08 -16.35
C ASP A 77 9.35 -28.67 -17.47
N PRO A 78 9.74 -29.96 -17.40
CA PRO A 78 10.58 -30.56 -18.42
C PRO A 78 9.68 -31.21 -19.46
N LYS A 79 9.30 -30.45 -20.50
CA LYS A 79 9.01 -30.91 -21.87
C LYS A 79 8.22 -29.85 -22.62
N ARG A 80 8.87 -29.18 -23.56
CA ARG A 80 8.20 -28.79 -24.80
C ARG A 80 9.16 -28.88 -25.96
N SER A 81 9.07 -30.02 -26.65
CA SER A 81 9.70 -30.32 -27.91
C SER A 81 9.15 -29.44 -29.03
N SER A 82 10.01 -29.23 -30.00
CA SER A 82 9.81 -28.57 -31.29
C SER A 82 8.57 -29.04 -32.03
N GLU A 83 7.73 -28.10 -32.48
CA GLU A 83 6.94 -28.32 -33.69
C GLU A 83 6.64 -27.01 -34.43
N LYS A 84 6.60 -27.17 -35.75
CA LYS A 84 6.77 -26.19 -36.82
C LYS A 84 5.61 -25.18 -36.88
N ILE A 85 5.91 -23.92 -37.23
CA ILE A 85 4.93 -22.95 -37.75
C ILE A 85 5.33 -22.56 -39.18
N PRO A 86 4.39 -22.47 -40.14
CA PRO A 86 4.67 -22.29 -41.55
C PRO A 86 4.95 -20.82 -41.92
N ALA A 87 5.76 -20.66 -42.96
CA ALA A 87 6.14 -19.39 -43.58
C ALA A 87 4.92 -18.62 -44.13
N ILE A 88 4.75 -17.37 -43.68
CA ILE A 88 3.90 -16.37 -44.34
C ILE A 88 4.80 -15.45 -45.17
N ARG A 89 4.68 -15.59 -46.50
CA ARG A 89 5.17 -14.63 -47.49
C ARG A 89 4.40 -13.32 -47.37
N ALA A 90 5.10 -12.20 -47.22
CA ALA A 90 4.58 -10.90 -47.60
C ALA A 90 5.67 -10.14 -48.39
N ARG A 91 5.28 -9.75 -49.61
CA ARG A 91 6.06 -9.01 -50.60
C ARG A 91 6.47 -7.64 -50.05
N ILE A 92 7.76 -7.33 -50.10
CA ILE A 92 8.24 -5.95 -50.16
C ILE A 92 8.78 -5.74 -51.57
N ARG A 93 8.18 -4.78 -52.28
CA ARG A 93 8.64 -4.29 -53.58
C ARG A 93 9.96 -3.54 -53.36
N GLU A 94 10.96 -3.91 -54.13
CA GLU A 94 12.19 -3.16 -54.34
C GLU A 94 11.85 -1.82 -55.00
N ASN A 95 12.19 -0.71 -54.33
CA ASN A 95 12.44 0.57 -54.99
C ASN A 95 13.94 0.82 -54.89
N GLN A 96 14.64 0.66 -56.02
CA GLN A 96 16.02 1.07 -56.17
C GLN A 96 16.08 2.60 -56.22
N VAL A 97 16.76 3.22 -55.26
CA VAL A 97 17.26 4.60 -55.36
C VAL A 97 18.78 4.48 -55.42
N LYS A 98 19.36 4.97 -56.52
CA LYS A 98 20.81 5.08 -56.77
C LYS A 98 21.46 5.97 -55.69
N PRO A 99 22.66 5.64 -55.17
CA PRO A 99 23.48 6.61 -54.46
C PRO A 99 24.29 7.44 -55.44
N THR A 100 24.15 8.76 -55.31
CA THR A 100 25.05 9.76 -55.88
C THR A 100 26.32 9.80 -55.03
N GLU A 101 27.46 9.61 -55.67
CA GLU A 101 28.78 9.80 -55.10
C GLU A 101 28.98 11.26 -54.67
N GLN A 102 29.37 11.46 -53.42
CA GLN A 102 29.95 12.71 -52.96
C GLN A 102 31.17 12.38 -52.10
N GLU A 103 32.32 12.84 -52.58
CA GLU A 103 33.64 12.71 -52.00
C GLU A 103 33.71 13.40 -50.62
N VAL A 104 34.29 12.70 -49.63
CA VAL A 104 34.68 13.28 -48.34
C VAL A 104 36.19 13.06 -48.17
N PRO A 105 36.96 14.06 -47.70
CA PRO A 105 38.42 14.00 -47.68
C PRO A 105 38.97 13.16 -46.52
N GLU A 106 40.14 12.58 -46.78
CA GLU A 106 40.95 11.78 -45.85
C GLU A 106 41.34 12.53 -44.57
N GLU A 107 41.20 11.86 -43.43
CA GLU A 107 41.86 12.20 -42.16
C GLU A 107 42.70 11.02 -41.64
N PRO A 108 43.75 11.29 -40.83
CA PRO A 108 44.90 10.41 -40.70
C PRO A 108 44.74 9.34 -39.63
N LYS A 109 45.26 8.16 -39.96
CA LYS A 109 45.36 6.96 -39.10
C LYS A 109 46.11 7.28 -37.81
N ARG A 110 45.43 7.13 -36.65
CA ARG A 110 46.07 6.94 -35.35
C ARG A 110 46.03 5.46 -34.97
N GLU A 111 47.22 4.93 -34.70
CA GLU A 111 47.45 3.57 -34.20
C GLU A 111 46.91 3.42 -32.76
N LEU A 112 46.21 2.30 -32.51
CA LEU A 112 45.80 1.83 -31.20
C LEU A 112 46.76 0.73 -30.72
N PRO A 113 47.26 0.76 -29.47
CA PRO A 113 47.91 -0.39 -28.88
C PRO A 113 46.95 -1.24 -28.03
N LEU A 114 46.99 -2.54 -28.33
CA LEU A 114 46.95 -3.69 -27.42
C LEU A 114 45.80 -3.87 -26.39
N LYS A 115 44.99 -4.90 -26.71
CA LYS A 115 44.49 -5.99 -25.85
C LYS A 115 44.65 -5.79 -24.33
N ARG A 116 43.54 -5.46 -23.65
CA ARG A 116 43.31 -5.84 -22.25
C ARG A 116 42.24 -6.93 -22.18
N LYS A 117 42.58 -8.03 -21.51
CA LYS A 117 41.69 -9.14 -21.17
C LYS A 117 40.53 -8.60 -20.34
N ALA A 118 39.30 -8.90 -20.75
CA ALA A 118 38.11 -8.69 -19.93
C ALA A 118 38.17 -9.65 -18.74
N ILE A 119 38.32 -9.09 -17.54
CA ILE A 119 37.99 -9.76 -16.28
C ILE A 119 36.59 -9.27 -15.94
N HIS A 120 35.59 -10.15 -15.97
CA HIS A 120 34.26 -9.89 -15.44
C HIS A 120 34.34 -9.79 -13.91
N PRO A 121 33.99 -8.66 -13.27
CA PRO A 121 33.82 -8.59 -11.83
C PRO A 121 32.33 -8.69 -11.51
N GLU A 122 31.71 -9.84 -11.74
CA GLU A 122 30.42 -10.14 -11.13
C GLU A 122 30.64 -11.03 -9.91
N THR A 123 29.99 -10.67 -8.79
CA THR A 123 29.78 -11.41 -7.52
C THR A 123 30.38 -10.85 -6.21
N ALA A 124 31.16 -9.77 -6.22
CA ALA A 124 31.71 -9.20 -4.96
C ALA A 124 30.80 -8.15 -4.27
N GLU A 125 30.15 -7.27 -5.03
CA GLU A 125 29.43 -6.12 -4.46
C GLU A 125 28.10 -6.49 -3.79
N SER A 126 27.33 -7.41 -4.38
CA SER A 126 26.05 -7.90 -3.80
C SER A 126 26.24 -8.57 -2.42
N LYS A 127 27.37 -9.26 -2.20
CA LYS A 127 27.68 -9.92 -0.93
C LYS A 127 28.05 -8.93 0.18
N ARG A 128 28.49 -7.70 -0.16
CA ARG A 128 28.99 -6.70 0.81
C ARG A 128 27.84 -6.03 1.58
N CYS A 129 26.74 -5.69 0.90
CA CYS A 129 25.54 -5.12 1.54
C CYS A 129 24.87 -6.12 2.50
N GLN A 130 24.77 -7.40 2.10
CA GLN A 130 24.21 -8.45 2.96
C GLN A 130 25.06 -8.70 4.22
N LYS A 131 26.38 -8.51 4.16
CA LYS A 131 27.29 -8.73 5.29
C LYS A 131 27.20 -7.59 6.32
N VAL A 132 27.05 -6.34 5.87
CA VAL A 132 26.79 -5.18 6.75
C VAL A 132 25.39 -5.30 7.39
N GLN A 133 24.38 -5.71 6.64
CA GLN A 133 23.03 -5.97 7.17
C GLN A 133 23.03 -7.10 8.21
N LYS A 134 23.69 -8.25 7.95
CA LYS A 134 23.77 -9.36 8.92
C LYS A 134 24.53 -8.99 10.20
N LYS A 135 25.64 -8.25 10.09
CA LYS A 135 26.40 -7.78 11.27
C LYS A 135 25.58 -6.78 12.10
N ARG A 136 24.78 -5.91 11.46
CA ARG A 136 23.91 -4.94 12.15
C ARG A 136 22.64 -5.57 12.73
N MET A 137 22.04 -6.58 12.10
CA MET A 137 20.93 -7.33 12.69
C MET A 137 21.32 -8.05 13.99
N LYS A 138 22.55 -8.57 14.06
CA LYS A 138 23.07 -9.20 15.29
C LYS A 138 23.22 -8.19 16.44
N ILE A 139 23.65 -6.96 16.14
CA ILE A 139 23.72 -5.87 17.14
C ILE A 139 22.32 -5.45 17.62
N GLN A 140 21.30 -5.54 16.77
CA GLN A 140 19.92 -5.21 17.12
C GLN A 140 19.28 -6.24 18.05
N GLU A 141 19.62 -7.53 17.90
CA GLU A 141 19.16 -8.61 18.76
C GLU A 141 19.77 -8.51 20.18
N ASP A 142 21.03 -8.08 20.28
CA ASP A 142 21.74 -7.92 21.55
C ASP A 142 21.37 -6.63 22.32
N GLN A 143 20.82 -5.60 21.65
CA GLN A 143 20.40 -4.33 22.30
C GLN A 143 18.90 -4.27 22.64
N LEU A 144 18.09 -5.23 22.20
CA LEU A 144 16.66 -5.30 22.50
C LEU A 144 16.38 -6.22 23.71
N LYS A 145 16.78 -5.77 24.91
CA LYS A 145 16.20 -6.17 26.23
C LYS A 145 16.85 -5.34 27.37
N PRO A 146 16.10 -4.78 28.35
CA PRO A 146 14.68 -4.43 28.38
C PRO A 146 14.41 -2.96 28.79
N VAL A 147 13.69 -2.21 27.94
CA VAL A 147 12.83 -1.09 28.38
C VAL A 147 11.39 -1.61 28.36
N GLU A 148 11.11 -2.56 29.25
CA GLU A 148 9.77 -3.15 29.46
C GLU A 148 9.18 -2.78 30.82
N GLN A 149 9.83 -1.89 31.58
CA GLN A 149 9.32 -1.47 32.88
C GLN A 149 8.50 -0.18 32.76
N ALA A 150 7.21 -0.31 33.12
CA ALA A 150 6.22 0.74 33.40
C ALA A 150 5.17 1.13 32.33
N LEU A 151 4.93 0.31 31.30
CA LEU A 151 3.61 0.27 30.67
C LEU A 151 2.91 -1.00 31.12
N GLU A 152 1.71 -0.86 31.70
CA GLU A 152 0.81 -1.97 32.04
C GLU A 152 0.88 -3.08 30.98
N GLU A 153 0.87 -4.35 31.42
CA GLU A 153 0.86 -5.53 30.55
C GLU A 153 0.09 -5.23 29.27
N PRO A 154 0.70 -5.39 28.08
CA PRO A 154 0.03 -5.10 26.82
C PRO A 154 -1.24 -5.94 26.78
N LYS A 155 -2.38 -5.31 27.11
CA LYS A 155 -3.69 -5.97 27.09
C LYS A 155 -3.76 -6.67 25.75
N ARG A 156 -4.05 -7.97 25.80
CA ARG A 156 -3.99 -8.92 24.67
C ARG A 156 -4.58 -8.36 23.37
N GLU A 157 -5.45 -7.36 23.40
CA GLU A 157 -6.28 -6.77 22.35
C GLU A 157 -5.63 -6.18 21.08
N LEU A 158 -4.32 -5.93 20.99
CA LEU A 158 -3.81 -4.98 19.97
C LEU A 158 -3.14 -5.56 18.71
N PHE A 159 -2.94 -6.88 18.59
CA PHE A 159 -2.12 -7.45 17.49
C PHE A 159 -2.76 -8.60 16.70
N GLY A 160 -4.01 -8.97 16.99
CA GLY A 160 -4.62 -10.16 16.40
C GLY A 160 -5.40 -9.95 15.10
N HIS A 161 -5.67 -8.70 14.71
CA HIS A 161 -6.45 -8.40 13.52
C HIS A 161 -5.91 -9.09 12.25
N GLN A 162 -4.58 -9.10 12.06
CA GLN A 162 -3.98 -9.69 10.88
C GLN A 162 -4.17 -11.20 10.83
N LYS A 163 -3.97 -11.91 11.96
CA LYS A 163 -4.17 -13.37 12.05
C LYS A 163 -5.63 -13.73 11.86
N PHE A 164 -6.54 -12.98 12.47
CA PHE A 164 -7.98 -13.20 12.32
C PHE A 164 -8.41 -13.10 10.85
N CYS A 165 -7.91 -12.09 10.13
CA CYS A 165 -8.22 -11.91 8.71
C CYS A 165 -7.60 -12.98 7.79
N GLN A 166 -6.63 -13.77 8.27
CA GLN A 166 -6.04 -14.90 7.52
C GLN A 166 -6.91 -16.16 7.56
N LEU A 167 -7.94 -16.23 8.41
CA LEU A 167 -8.88 -17.34 8.42
C LEU A 167 -9.57 -17.46 7.06
N LYS A 168 -9.35 -18.58 6.37
CA LYS A 168 -9.88 -18.83 5.02
C LYS A 168 -11.40 -19.03 5.02
N ASN A 169 -11.93 -19.62 6.10
CA ASN A 169 -13.33 -19.97 6.21
C ASN A 169 -14.09 -18.86 6.96
N LEU A 170 -15.03 -18.21 6.27
CA LEU A 170 -15.87 -17.16 6.83
C LEU A 170 -16.74 -17.67 7.99
N LYS A 171 -17.27 -18.89 7.91
CA LYS A 171 -18.06 -19.49 9.00
C LYS A 171 -17.20 -19.59 10.26
N THR A 172 -16.00 -20.16 10.14
CA THR A 172 -15.04 -20.25 11.26
C THR A 172 -14.69 -18.88 11.85
N ALA A 173 -14.47 -17.85 11.02
CA ALA A 173 -14.21 -16.50 11.52
C ALA A 173 -15.45 -15.90 12.24
N THR A 174 -16.64 -16.18 11.73
CA THR A 174 -17.92 -15.75 12.33
C THR A 174 -18.13 -16.39 13.69
N ASP A 175 -18.02 -17.72 13.74
CA ASP A 175 -18.20 -18.51 14.95
C ASP A 175 -17.15 -18.15 16.00
N LEU A 176 -15.88 -17.97 15.59
CA LEU A 176 -14.80 -17.54 16.48
C LEU A 176 -15.04 -16.13 17.03
N ALA A 177 -15.56 -15.19 16.22
CA ALA A 177 -15.89 -13.84 16.69
C ALA A 177 -17.04 -13.85 17.72
N LEU A 178 -18.03 -14.72 17.53
CA LEU A 178 -19.13 -14.89 18.48
C LEU A 178 -18.66 -15.58 19.76
N PHE A 179 -17.89 -16.67 19.62
CA PHE A 179 -17.28 -17.38 20.74
C PHE A 179 -16.46 -16.40 21.60
N SER A 180 -15.55 -15.66 20.97
CA SER A 180 -14.72 -14.66 21.65
C SER A 180 -15.59 -13.59 22.33
N HIS A 181 -16.62 -13.07 21.66
CA HIS A 181 -17.53 -12.08 22.24
C HIS A 181 -18.23 -12.57 23.53
N PHE A 182 -18.77 -13.79 23.52
CA PHE A 182 -19.49 -14.35 24.67
C PHE A 182 -18.52 -14.82 25.77
N SER A 183 -17.35 -15.32 25.40
CA SER A 183 -16.25 -15.67 26.31
C SER A 183 -15.80 -14.45 27.12
N TYR A 184 -15.52 -13.32 26.46
CA TYR A 184 -15.14 -12.06 27.15
C TYR A 184 -16.21 -11.50 28.08
N LYS A 185 -17.48 -11.90 27.91
CA LYS A 185 -18.59 -11.49 28.77
C LYS A 185 -18.91 -12.51 29.87
N ASN A 186 -18.15 -13.59 29.97
CA ASN A 186 -18.40 -14.71 30.90
C ASN A 186 -19.83 -15.30 30.76
N GLN A 187 -20.34 -15.41 29.53
CA GLN A 187 -21.66 -15.98 29.22
C GLN A 187 -21.53 -17.45 28.81
N ASP A 188 -21.09 -18.30 29.74
CA ASP A 188 -20.79 -19.72 29.48
C ASP A 188 -22.03 -20.56 29.11
N ASP A 189 -23.20 -20.19 29.61
CA ASP A 189 -24.50 -20.77 29.27
C ASP A 189 -24.80 -20.61 27.78
N VAL A 190 -24.61 -19.39 27.26
CA VAL A 190 -24.75 -19.08 25.83
C VAL A 190 -23.75 -19.87 25.00
N LEU A 191 -22.50 -19.97 25.45
CA LEU A 191 -21.47 -20.73 24.75
C LEU A 191 -21.82 -22.23 24.68
N LYS A 192 -22.33 -22.81 25.77
CA LYS A 192 -22.78 -24.22 25.81
C LYS A 192 -23.94 -24.49 24.86
N GLU A 193 -24.80 -23.49 24.64
CA GLU A 193 -25.95 -23.61 23.76
C GLU A 193 -25.60 -23.38 22.27
N LEU A 194 -24.66 -22.48 21.98
CA LEU A 194 -24.25 -22.17 20.62
C LEU A 194 -23.22 -23.15 20.04
N PHE A 195 -22.40 -23.76 20.89
CA PHE A 195 -21.23 -24.55 20.47
C PHE A 195 -21.12 -25.86 21.25
N SER A 196 -20.79 -26.94 20.54
CA SER A 196 -20.47 -28.21 21.18
C SER A 196 -19.25 -28.08 22.11
N GLN A 197 -19.05 -29.03 23.03
CA GLN A 197 -17.87 -29.02 23.90
C GLN A 197 -16.55 -29.01 23.09
N GLU A 198 -16.47 -29.84 22.05
CA GLU A 198 -15.32 -29.91 21.15
C GLU A 198 -15.08 -28.58 20.39
N GLU A 199 -16.15 -27.94 19.89
CA GLU A 199 -16.05 -26.65 19.23
C GLU A 199 -15.56 -25.55 20.18
N ARG A 200 -16.01 -25.56 21.43
CA ARG A 200 -15.58 -24.59 22.45
C ARG A 200 -14.09 -24.73 22.78
N GLU A 201 -13.59 -25.95 22.92
CA GLU A 201 -12.16 -26.20 23.16
C GLU A 201 -11.30 -25.77 21.98
N ARG A 202 -11.77 -26.08 20.76
CA ARG A 202 -11.13 -25.62 19.52
C ARG A 202 -11.10 -24.10 19.43
N TYR A 203 -12.23 -23.43 19.66
CA TYR A 203 -12.31 -21.97 19.55
C TYR A 203 -11.55 -21.26 20.68
N ARG A 204 -11.49 -21.83 21.89
CA ARG A 204 -10.63 -21.32 22.97
C ARG A 204 -9.15 -21.30 22.55
N SER A 205 -8.67 -22.42 21.99
CA SER A 205 -7.30 -22.53 21.48
C SER A 205 -7.02 -21.54 20.33
N LEU A 206 -8.02 -21.31 19.46
CA LEU A 206 -7.91 -20.32 18.38
C LEU A 206 -7.95 -18.88 18.91
N ASP A 207 -8.81 -18.57 19.87
CA ASP A 207 -8.96 -17.22 20.43
C ASP A 207 -7.67 -16.77 21.14
N GLU A 208 -7.05 -17.68 21.90
CA GLU A 208 -5.75 -17.46 22.56
C GLU A 208 -4.60 -17.20 21.56
N SER A 209 -4.62 -17.87 20.39
CA SER A 209 -3.53 -17.77 19.41
C SER A 209 -3.70 -16.64 18.38
N ILE A 210 -4.95 -16.30 18.04
CA ILE A 210 -5.32 -15.36 16.99
C ILE A 210 -5.58 -13.96 17.55
N ASN A 211 -6.03 -13.83 18.80
CA ASN A 211 -6.46 -12.59 19.43
C ASN A 211 -7.58 -11.90 18.61
N VAL A 212 -8.80 -12.37 18.82
CA VAL A 212 -9.94 -11.99 17.99
C VAL A 212 -10.39 -10.56 18.30
N PRO A 213 -10.51 -9.67 17.29
CA PRO A 213 -11.01 -8.32 17.52
C PRO A 213 -12.45 -8.34 18.06
N THR A 214 -12.82 -7.35 18.87
CA THR A 214 -14.20 -7.26 19.34
C THR A 214 -15.17 -6.98 18.18
N ILE A 215 -16.40 -7.49 18.27
CA ILE A 215 -17.45 -7.22 17.26
C ILE A 215 -17.68 -5.71 17.09
N LYS A 216 -17.62 -4.94 18.18
CA LYS A 216 -17.71 -3.47 18.16
C LYS A 216 -16.65 -2.85 17.25
N ARG A 217 -15.39 -3.29 17.38
CA ARG A 217 -14.27 -2.83 16.57
C ARG A 217 -14.44 -3.19 15.09
N MET A 218 -14.89 -4.41 14.80
CA MET A 218 -15.19 -4.85 13.44
C MET A 218 -16.29 -3.97 12.78
N LEU A 219 -17.34 -3.62 13.53
CA LEU A 219 -18.39 -2.72 13.06
C LEU A 219 -17.90 -1.30 12.82
N LEU A 220 -17.09 -0.76 13.74
CA LEU A 220 -16.50 0.56 13.56
C LEU A 220 -15.65 0.61 12.29
N PHE A 221 -14.83 -0.40 12.05
CA PHE A 221 -14.06 -0.52 10.81
C PHE A 221 -14.97 -0.50 9.57
N ALA A 222 -16.06 -1.30 9.59
CA ALA A 222 -17.02 -1.34 8.49
C ALA A 222 -17.70 0.02 8.23
N LYS A 223 -18.07 0.74 9.29
CA LYS A 223 -18.64 2.09 9.22
C LYS A 223 -17.65 3.10 8.63
N ILE A 224 -16.41 3.11 9.11
CA ILE A 224 -15.36 4.02 8.65
C ILE A 224 -15.12 3.83 7.15
N GLU A 225 -15.03 2.60 6.66
CA GLU A 225 -14.78 2.38 5.24
C GLU A 225 -15.98 2.74 4.36
N LYS A 226 -17.21 2.47 4.80
CA LYS A 226 -18.41 2.94 4.11
C LYS A 226 -18.37 4.46 3.98
N LEU A 227 -18.06 5.14 5.08
CA LEU A 227 -17.91 6.60 5.11
C LEU A 227 -16.81 7.06 4.14
N MET A 228 -15.64 6.44 4.15
CA MET A 228 -14.51 6.74 3.26
C MET A 228 -14.84 6.51 1.78
N THR A 229 -15.65 5.49 1.48
CA THR A 229 -16.07 5.17 0.11
C THR A 229 -17.07 6.18 -0.43
N GLN A 230 -17.97 6.65 0.43
CA GLN A 230 -18.95 7.71 0.09
C GLN A 230 -18.27 9.09 -0.03
N ASN A 231 -17.17 9.30 0.70
CA ASN A 231 -16.54 10.61 0.88
C ASN A 231 -15.07 10.63 0.43
N ARG A 232 -14.76 10.02 -0.72
CA ARG A 232 -13.37 9.86 -1.23
C ARG A 232 -12.59 11.16 -1.39
N VAL A 233 -13.28 12.30 -1.50
CA VAL A 233 -12.64 13.61 -1.60
C VAL A 233 -12.08 14.10 -0.27
N TYR A 234 -12.63 13.65 0.86
CA TYR A 234 -12.22 14.10 2.18
C TYR A 234 -11.13 13.21 2.77
N LYS A 235 -10.23 13.83 3.54
CA LYS A 235 -9.14 13.11 4.21
C LYS A 235 -9.61 12.64 5.59
N PRO A 236 -9.40 11.37 5.97
CA PRO A 236 -9.75 10.91 7.31
C PRO A 236 -8.82 11.53 8.34
N ILE A 237 -9.35 11.80 9.53
CA ILE A 237 -8.62 12.30 10.68
C ILE A 237 -8.54 11.18 11.70
N TRP A 238 -7.33 10.89 12.13
CA TRP A 238 -7.03 9.85 13.13
C TRP A 238 -6.30 10.48 14.30
N LYS A 239 -6.65 10.13 15.53
CA LYS A 239 -6.02 10.64 16.74
C LYS A 239 -5.16 9.56 17.38
N CYS A 240 -3.84 9.74 17.41
CA CYS A 240 -2.93 8.75 18.00
C CYS A 240 -3.36 8.42 19.43
N GLN A 241 -3.53 7.13 19.75
CA GLN A 241 -3.97 6.73 21.10
C GLN A 241 -2.95 7.06 22.18
N LEU A 242 -1.65 7.05 21.86
CA LEU A 242 -0.60 7.34 22.82
C LEU A 242 -0.44 8.86 23.03
N CYS A 243 0.08 9.58 22.03
CA CYS A 243 0.40 11.01 22.17
C CYS A 243 -0.75 11.98 21.86
N LYS A 244 -1.94 11.48 21.50
CA LYS A 244 -3.15 12.28 21.20
C LYS A 244 -3.04 13.25 20.01
N VAL A 245 -1.95 13.20 19.24
CA VAL A 245 -1.78 14.00 18.02
C VAL A 245 -2.76 13.55 16.93
N SER A 246 -3.43 14.52 16.31
CA SER A 246 -4.33 14.30 15.18
C SER A 246 -3.58 14.29 13.85
N ILE A 247 -3.67 13.20 13.11
CA ILE A 247 -3.04 13.01 11.80
C ILE A 247 -4.11 13.01 10.73
N LYS A 248 -3.93 13.88 9.73
CA LYS A 248 -4.84 14.01 8.59
C LYS A 248 -4.32 13.21 7.40
N GLY A 249 -5.12 12.22 6.99
CA GLY A 249 -5.03 11.53 5.71
C GLY A 249 -4.73 10.04 5.80
N THR A 250 -4.02 9.50 4.80
CA THR A 250 -3.96 8.06 4.53
C THR A 250 -3.02 7.31 5.49
N ILE A 251 -3.01 5.97 5.41
CA ILE A 251 -2.07 5.11 6.16
C ILE A 251 -0.62 5.58 5.98
N SER A 252 -0.24 6.04 4.79
CA SER A 252 1.12 6.51 4.50
C SER A 252 1.59 7.66 5.39
N GLN A 253 0.67 8.47 5.95
CA GLN A 253 1.00 9.56 6.87
C GLN A 253 1.02 9.11 8.33
N ARG A 254 0.32 8.02 8.67
CA ARG A 254 0.31 7.43 10.01
C ARG A 254 1.57 6.61 10.28
N LEU A 255 2.09 5.87 9.30
CA LEU A 255 3.26 5.00 9.48
C LEU A 255 4.54 5.76 9.88
N PRO A 256 4.88 6.95 9.31
CA PRO A 256 5.98 7.78 9.80
C PRO A 256 5.82 8.18 11.26
N HIS A 257 4.60 8.48 11.70
CA HIS A 257 4.33 8.83 13.09
C HIS A 257 4.55 7.66 14.05
N ILE A 258 4.20 6.44 13.64
CA ILE A 258 4.45 5.23 14.44
C ILE A 258 5.94 5.04 14.70
N GLY A 259 6.81 5.29 13.71
CA GLY A 259 8.27 5.16 13.91
C GLY A 259 8.85 6.17 14.91
N LEU A 260 8.14 7.26 15.22
CA LEU A 260 8.54 8.16 16.30
C LEU A 260 8.35 7.54 17.69
N HIS A 261 7.41 6.59 17.83
CA HIS A 261 7.13 5.89 19.09
C HIS A 261 7.91 4.58 19.24
N GLU A 262 8.02 3.80 18.16
CA GLU A 262 8.61 2.45 18.19
C GLU A 262 10.11 2.41 17.86
N ASP A 263 10.76 3.57 17.66
CA ASP A 263 12.18 3.71 17.33
C ASP A 263 12.67 2.79 16.19
N LEU A 264 11.90 2.68 15.11
CA LEU A 264 12.17 1.75 14.01
C LEU A 264 13.40 2.20 13.20
N PRO A 265 14.58 1.54 13.34
CA PRO A 265 15.82 2.09 12.84
C PRO A 265 15.91 1.97 11.31
N CYS A 266 16.21 3.09 10.67
CA CYS A 266 16.55 3.20 9.26
C CYS A 266 18.04 3.56 9.15
N TYR A 267 18.90 2.55 9.02
CA TYR A 267 20.35 2.72 8.98
C TYR A 267 20.82 3.44 7.72
N CYS A 268 21.83 4.31 7.84
CA CYS A 268 22.53 4.83 6.69
C CYS A 268 23.32 3.70 5.98
N PHE A 269 23.25 3.68 4.64
CA PHE A 269 23.94 2.70 3.80
C PHE A 269 25.23 3.25 3.17
N ILE A 270 25.65 4.47 3.53
CA ILE A 270 26.92 5.05 3.09
C ILE A 270 28.05 4.45 3.92
N GLU A 271 29.17 4.09 3.26
CA GLU A 271 30.37 3.59 3.93
C GLU A 271 30.86 4.60 4.98
N ASP A 272 31.32 4.11 6.12
CA ASP A 272 31.78 4.90 7.27
C ASP A 272 30.72 5.82 7.91
N CYS A 273 29.43 5.59 7.65
CA CYS A 273 28.34 6.24 8.36
C CYS A 273 27.55 5.26 9.24
N ASP A 274 27.70 5.40 10.55
CA ASP A 274 26.99 4.60 11.55
C ASP A 274 25.70 5.25 12.07
N LYS A 275 25.28 6.37 11.47
CA LYS A 275 24.03 7.03 11.84
C LYS A 275 22.83 6.22 11.36
N TYR A 276 21.77 6.25 12.16
CA TYR A 276 20.44 5.76 11.78
C TYR A 276 19.39 6.83 12.05
N ALA A 277 18.24 6.70 11.42
CA ALA A 277 17.10 7.58 11.63
C ALA A 277 15.87 6.78 12.06
N LYS A 278 14.99 7.39 12.87
CA LYS A 278 13.75 6.76 13.35
C LYS A 278 12.68 6.56 12.28
N THR A 279 12.83 7.21 11.13
CA THR A 279 11.89 7.15 10.01
C THR A 279 12.63 7.23 8.69
N HIS A 280 12.09 6.60 7.64
CA HIS A 280 12.70 6.68 6.30
C HIS A 280 12.80 8.12 5.77
N THR A 281 11.85 9.00 6.11
CA THR A 281 11.91 10.43 5.73
C THR A 281 13.06 11.15 6.42
N SER A 282 13.35 10.81 7.69
CA SER A 282 14.49 11.36 8.40
C SER A 282 15.82 10.78 7.87
N LEU A 283 15.83 9.52 7.43
CA LEU A 283 16.99 8.95 6.71
C LEU A 283 17.24 9.70 5.39
N MET A 284 16.20 9.98 4.60
CA MET A 284 16.37 10.78 3.37
C MET A 284 16.96 12.16 3.63
N LYS A 285 16.48 12.86 4.68
CA LYS A 285 17.06 14.15 5.10
C LYS A 285 18.51 14.01 5.56
N HIS A 286 18.86 12.92 6.26
CA HIS A 286 20.23 12.63 6.65
C HIS A 286 21.14 12.40 5.43
N LEU A 287 20.70 11.60 4.46
CA LEU A 287 21.45 11.37 3.21
C LEU A 287 21.69 12.69 2.46
N GLN A 288 20.67 13.55 2.38
CA GLN A 288 20.79 14.88 1.78
C GLN A 288 21.76 15.77 2.56
N ASN A 289 21.62 15.91 3.88
CA ASN A 289 22.35 16.89 4.66
C ASN A 289 23.78 16.46 5.04
N SER A 290 24.00 15.16 5.25
CA SER A 290 25.29 14.63 5.72
C SER A 290 26.13 14.01 4.61
N HIS A 291 25.52 13.61 3.49
CA HIS A 291 26.22 12.97 2.37
C HIS A 291 26.03 13.69 1.03
N ASN A 292 25.30 14.82 1.02
CA ASN A 292 24.90 15.54 -0.20
C ASN A 292 24.30 14.62 -1.28
N LEU A 293 23.62 13.55 -0.84
CA LEU A 293 23.14 12.50 -1.72
C LEU A 293 21.62 12.62 -1.86
N MET A 294 21.17 13.18 -2.98
CA MET A 294 19.76 13.19 -3.34
C MET A 294 19.39 11.95 -4.17
N VAL A 295 18.10 11.59 -4.19
CA VAL A 295 17.60 10.43 -4.96
C VAL A 295 18.04 10.43 -6.43
N PRO A 296 18.05 11.57 -7.16
CA PRO A 296 18.52 11.60 -8.55
C PRO A 296 20.02 11.34 -8.71
N ASP A 297 20.81 11.57 -7.67
CA ASP A 297 22.27 11.42 -7.67
C ASP A 297 22.73 10.05 -7.15
N MET A 298 21.80 9.24 -6.64
CA MET A 298 22.07 7.87 -6.21
C MET A 298 22.43 6.99 -7.40
N ASN A 299 23.39 6.10 -7.23
CA ASN A 299 23.55 4.98 -8.16
C ASN A 299 22.44 3.93 -7.95
N SER A 300 22.35 2.96 -8.87
CA SER A 300 21.35 1.88 -8.80
C SER A 300 21.36 1.17 -7.44
N HIS A 301 22.55 0.80 -6.94
CA HIS A 301 22.72 0.10 -5.68
C HIS A 301 22.17 0.89 -4.48
N GLN A 302 22.59 2.15 -4.34
CA GLN A 302 22.13 3.05 -3.28
C GLN A 302 20.61 3.27 -3.31
N TYR A 303 20.04 3.43 -4.51
CA TYR A 303 18.60 3.57 -4.69
C TYR A 303 17.83 2.34 -4.20
N HIS A 304 18.33 1.13 -4.50
CA HIS A 304 17.72 -0.11 -4.03
C HIS A 304 17.85 -0.30 -2.53
N CYS A 305 19.02 0.00 -1.94
CA CYS A 305 19.18 0.00 -0.48
C CYS A 305 18.17 0.93 0.20
N LEU A 306 18.00 2.17 -0.30
CA LEU A 306 17.02 3.10 0.25
C LEU A 306 15.59 2.57 0.14
N ARG A 307 15.25 1.92 -0.98
CA ARG A 307 13.95 1.30 -1.20
C ARG A 307 13.69 0.16 -0.24
N GLU A 308 14.65 -0.74 -0.08
CA GLU A 308 14.56 -1.88 0.84
C GLU A 308 14.33 -1.39 2.27
N ILE A 309 15.11 -0.40 2.73
CA ILE A 309 14.95 0.22 4.04
C ILE A 309 13.54 0.81 4.19
N LYS A 310 13.03 1.52 3.18
CA LYS A 310 11.68 2.08 3.20
C LYS A 310 10.61 0.98 3.29
N GLU A 311 10.74 -0.09 2.51
CA GLU A 311 9.78 -1.20 2.50
C GLU A 311 9.78 -1.95 3.84
N ASN A 312 10.96 -2.25 4.38
CA ASN A 312 11.14 -2.85 5.70
C ASN A 312 10.54 -1.96 6.80
N TYR A 313 10.86 -0.66 6.81
CA TYR A 313 10.27 0.30 7.74
C TYR A 313 8.73 0.30 7.66
N LEU A 314 8.16 0.35 6.46
CA LEU A 314 6.71 0.37 6.28
C LEU A 314 6.06 -0.95 6.71
N LEU A 315 6.74 -2.07 6.52
CA LEU A 315 6.27 -3.39 6.95
C LEU A 315 6.27 -3.51 8.47
N GLU A 316 7.36 -3.08 9.12
CA GLU A 316 7.50 -3.07 10.58
C GLU A 316 6.50 -2.11 11.23
N ALA A 317 6.42 -0.86 10.76
CA ALA A 317 5.48 0.14 11.29
C ALA A 317 4.01 -0.31 11.19
N ARG A 318 3.65 -1.11 10.19
CA ARG A 318 2.27 -1.63 10.05
C ARG A 318 1.87 -2.56 11.19
N LYS A 319 2.81 -3.28 11.81
CA LYS A 319 2.52 -4.18 12.94
C LYS A 319 1.88 -3.42 14.11
N TYR A 320 2.25 -2.15 14.26
CA TYR A 320 1.79 -1.30 15.35
C TYR A 320 0.62 -0.38 14.98
N LEU A 321 0.10 -0.46 13.75
CA LEU A 321 -0.96 0.45 13.29
C LEU A 321 -2.19 0.38 14.20
N ASP A 322 -2.52 -0.81 14.67
CA ASP A 322 -3.69 -1.08 15.50
C ASP A 322 -3.50 -0.62 16.96
N ARG A 323 -2.25 -0.56 17.44
CA ARG A 323 -1.86 0.01 18.74
C ARG A 323 -2.03 1.53 18.79
N TYR A 324 -1.62 2.22 17.73
CA TYR A 324 -1.62 3.69 17.70
C TYR A 324 -2.87 4.29 17.06
N PHE A 325 -3.42 3.61 16.05
CA PHE A 325 -4.53 4.09 15.24
C PHE A 325 -5.60 3.02 15.01
N PRO A 326 -6.17 2.47 16.10
CA PRO A 326 -7.30 1.54 16.00
C PRO A 326 -8.54 2.21 15.40
N PRO A 327 -9.57 1.47 14.97
CA PRO A 327 -10.82 2.05 14.46
C PRO A 327 -11.44 3.10 15.40
N GLU A 328 -11.34 2.89 16.71
CA GLU A 328 -11.81 3.79 17.78
C GLU A 328 -11.09 5.15 17.79
N SER A 329 -9.90 5.22 17.18
CA SER A 329 -9.13 6.47 17.06
C SER A 329 -9.52 7.33 15.87
N PHE A 330 -10.44 6.85 15.03
CA PHE A 330 -11.00 7.64 13.95
C PHE A 330 -11.84 8.78 14.52
N VAL A 331 -11.48 10.02 14.19
CA VAL A 331 -12.18 11.21 14.67
C VAL A 331 -13.29 11.61 13.72
N GLY A 332 -13.03 11.51 12.42
CA GLY A 332 -13.96 11.99 11.39
C GLY A 332 -13.27 12.22 10.05
N LEU A 333 -13.97 12.90 9.17
CA LEU A 333 -13.42 13.37 7.90
C LEU A 333 -13.05 14.85 8.05
N CYS A 334 -11.95 15.26 7.45
CA CYS A 334 -11.57 16.67 7.41
C CYS A 334 -12.50 17.41 6.46
N ASP A 335 -13.10 18.51 6.91
CA ASP A 335 -14.03 19.33 6.09
C ASP A 335 -13.36 19.92 4.85
N ARG A 336 -12.04 20.07 4.89
CA ARG A 336 -11.25 20.42 3.71
C ARG A 336 -11.22 19.23 2.75
N LYS A 337 -12.03 19.33 1.70
CA LYS A 337 -11.89 18.49 0.50
C LYS A 337 -10.42 18.48 0.10
N THR A 338 -9.93 17.33 -0.33
CA THR A 338 -8.66 17.25 -1.07
C THR A 338 -8.87 18.08 -2.33
N MET A 339 -8.47 19.35 -2.27
CA MET A 339 -8.51 20.26 -3.40
C MET A 339 -7.80 19.53 -4.55
N LYS A 340 -8.57 19.13 -5.55
CA LYS A 340 -7.96 18.71 -6.80
C LYS A 340 -7.53 20.03 -7.43
N ASN A 341 -6.24 20.37 -7.36
CA ASN A 341 -5.70 21.61 -7.95
C ASN A 341 -6.25 21.85 -9.38
N ALA A 342 -6.49 20.76 -10.10
CA ALA A 342 -7.26 20.67 -11.34
C ALA A 342 -8.54 21.50 -11.48
N GLN A 343 -9.32 21.67 -10.41
CA GLN A 343 -10.58 22.43 -10.43
C GLN A 343 -10.32 23.93 -10.60
N PHE A 344 -9.17 24.38 -10.12
CA PHE A 344 -8.72 25.76 -10.23
C PHE A 344 -7.94 26.02 -11.51
N GLU A 345 -7.50 24.99 -12.23
CA GLU A 345 -6.83 25.14 -13.52
C GLU A 345 -7.86 25.32 -14.64
N ASP A 346 -7.66 26.31 -15.53
CA ASP A 346 -8.43 26.46 -16.76
C ASP A 346 -8.31 25.17 -17.61
N PRO A 347 -9.40 24.59 -18.14
CA PRO A 347 -9.30 23.47 -19.07
C PRO A 347 -8.72 23.83 -20.43
N LYS A 348 -8.69 25.12 -20.83
CA LYS A 348 -8.20 25.56 -22.14
C LYS A 348 -6.70 25.85 -22.07
N CYS A 349 -5.93 25.22 -22.95
CA CYS A 349 -4.50 25.49 -23.07
C CYS A 349 -4.28 26.90 -23.63
N ARG A 350 -3.50 27.73 -22.94
CA ARG A 350 -3.19 29.12 -23.36
C ARG A 350 -2.42 29.19 -24.67
N LYS A 351 -1.58 28.19 -24.96
CA LYS A 351 -0.69 28.18 -26.14
C LYS A 351 -1.40 27.78 -27.44
N CYS A 352 -2.24 26.74 -27.38
CA CYS A 352 -2.89 26.17 -28.58
C CYS A 352 -4.41 26.23 -28.57
N SER A 353 -5.03 26.75 -27.50
CA SER A 353 -6.48 26.83 -27.31
C SER A 353 -7.24 25.50 -27.24
N GLU A 354 -6.55 24.34 -27.20
CA GLU A 354 -7.19 23.03 -27.02
C GLU A 354 -7.83 22.91 -25.62
N ILE A 355 -9.06 22.40 -25.54
CA ILE A 355 -9.77 22.18 -24.28
C ILE A 355 -9.50 20.77 -23.76
N VAL A 356 -8.71 20.68 -22.69
CA VAL A 356 -8.32 19.43 -22.05
C VAL A 356 -8.95 19.33 -20.67
N LYS A 357 -10.05 18.57 -20.57
CA LYS A 357 -10.86 18.48 -19.33
C LYS A 357 -10.15 17.72 -18.21
N ALA A 358 -9.41 16.66 -18.54
CA ALA A 358 -8.80 15.78 -17.54
C ALA A 358 -7.39 16.24 -17.15
N VAL A 359 -7.09 16.27 -15.85
CA VAL A 359 -5.81 16.76 -15.29
C VAL A 359 -4.59 15.96 -15.76
N THR A 360 -4.75 14.65 -15.91
CA THR A 360 -3.68 13.79 -16.42
C THR A 360 -3.43 14.09 -17.89
N SER A 361 -4.49 14.26 -18.67
CA SER A 361 -4.41 14.65 -20.07
C SER A 361 -3.81 16.04 -20.25
N ARG A 362 -4.03 16.99 -19.33
CA ARG A 362 -3.38 18.32 -19.35
C ARG A 362 -1.87 18.21 -19.22
N ARG A 363 -1.38 17.36 -18.31
CA ARG A 363 0.05 17.12 -18.13
C ARG A 363 0.68 16.44 -19.37
N ASP A 364 -0.01 15.45 -19.93
CA ASP A 364 0.42 14.81 -21.18
C ASP A 364 0.41 15.80 -22.36
N HIS A 365 -0.59 16.68 -22.40
CA HIS A 365 -0.69 17.74 -23.38
C HIS A 365 0.49 18.73 -23.26
N ILE A 366 0.82 19.17 -22.04
CA ILE A 366 2.01 19.99 -21.78
C ILE A 366 3.28 19.26 -22.23
N SER A 367 3.44 17.98 -21.92
CA SER A 367 4.65 17.24 -22.30
C SER A 367 4.92 17.27 -23.81
N ARG A 368 3.89 17.33 -24.66
CA ARG A 368 4.04 17.50 -26.11
C ARG A 368 4.53 18.89 -26.48
N HIS A 369 4.04 19.91 -25.80
CA HIS A 369 4.41 21.29 -26.07
C HIS A 369 5.84 21.65 -25.66
N ILE A 370 6.35 21.05 -24.59
CA ILE A 370 7.71 21.28 -24.09
C ILE A 370 8.67 20.13 -24.46
N SER A 371 8.22 19.20 -25.30
CA SER A 371 8.98 17.99 -25.69
C SER A 371 9.55 17.22 -24.50
N ALA A 372 8.86 17.23 -23.36
CA ALA A 372 9.26 16.53 -22.14
C ALA A 372 8.91 15.04 -22.24
N PHE A 373 9.64 14.33 -23.08
CA PHE A 373 9.60 12.87 -23.22
C PHE A 373 10.88 12.27 -22.65
N PHE A 374 10.85 10.97 -22.35
CA PHE A 374 12.05 10.24 -21.97
C PHE A 374 12.14 8.91 -22.70
N GLU A 375 13.37 8.47 -22.94
CA GLU A 375 13.67 7.19 -23.60
C GLU A 375 13.18 6.00 -22.77
N CYS A 376 12.83 4.92 -23.48
CA CYS A 376 12.58 3.64 -22.85
C CYS A 376 13.80 3.19 -22.03
N ALA A 377 13.54 2.63 -20.84
CA ALA A 377 14.60 2.20 -19.96
C ALA A 377 15.29 0.90 -20.43
N ILE A 378 14.68 0.16 -21.36
CA ILE A 378 15.19 -1.11 -21.88
C ILE A 378 16.29 -0.83 -22.91
N ALA A 379 17.44 -1.49 -22.75
CA ALA A 379 18.60 -1.32 -23.60
C ALA A 379 18.27 -1.58 -25.08
N GLY A 380 18.70 -0.68 -25.97
CA GLY A 380 18.45 -0.76 -27.42
C GLY A 380 17.08 -0.27 -27.88
N CYS A 381 16.20 0.19 -26.97
CA CYS A 381 14.92 0.78 -27.35
C CYS A 381 14.98 2.32 -27.34
N ASN A 382 14.91 2.93 -28.53
CA ASN A 382 14.93 4.39 -28.71
C ASN A 382 13.53 5.04 -28.65
N PHE A 383 12.53 4.34 -28.12
CA PHE A 383 11.18 4.87 -28.04
C PHE A 383 11.11 6.00 -27.01
N MET A 384 10.66 7.18 -27.43
CA MET A 384 10.42 8.33 -26.56
C MET A 384 8.98 8.31 -26.07
N ALA A 385 8.79 8.24 -24.75
CA ALA A 385 7.48 8.13 -24.14
C ALA A 385 7.19 9.30 -23.19
N SER A 386 5.91 9.63 -23.07
CA SER A 386 5.39 10.39 -21.93
C SER A 386 5.21 9.47 -20.72
N THR A 387 4.97 10.06 -19.55
CA THR A 387 4.72 9.29 -18.32
C THR A 387 3.51 8.35 -18.41
N SER A 388 2.51 8.68 -19.23
CA SER A 388 1.29 7.88 -19.41
C SER A 388 1.43 6.78 -20.46
N THR A 389 2.25 6.99 -21.49
CA THR A 389 2.37 6.08 -22.65
C THR A 389 3.39 4.98 -22.44
N ILE A 390 4.40 5.21 -21.61
CA ILE A 390 5.49 4.26 -21.36
C ILE A 390 5.00 2.88 -20.87
N SER A 391 3.95 2.83 -20.03
CA SER A 391 3.41 1.55 -19.55
C SER A 391 2.81 0.71 -20.67
N HIS A 392 2.12 1.35 -21.61
CA HIS A 392 1.58 0.67 -22.79
C HIS A 392 2.71 0.22 -23.72
N HIS A 393 3.74 1.06 -23.90
CA HIS A 393 4.91 0.71 -24.68
C HIS A 393 5.66 -0.51 -24.09
N LEU A 394 5.95 -0.53 -22.79
CA LEU A 394 6.62 -1.66 -22.13
C LEU A 394 5.84 -2.97 -22.34
N LYS A 395 4.51 -2.92 -22.20
CA LYS A 395 3.67 -4.10 -22.40
C LYS A 395 3.61 -4.54 -23.86
N GLY A 396 3.52 -3.59 -24.80
CA GLY A 396 3.36 -3.89 -26.23
C GLY A 396 4.66 -4.28 -26.93
N ALA A 397 5.72 -3.50 -26.76
CA ALA A 397 6.99 -3.68 -27.46
C ALA A 397 7.92 -4.67 -26.76
N HIS A 398 7.80 -4.82 -25.44
CA HIS A 398 8.73 -5.64 -24.66
C HIS A 398 8.06 -6.77 -23.86
N SER A 399 6.73 -6.86 -23.90
CA SER A 399 5.96 -7.80 -23.07
C SER A 399 6.32 -7.74 -21.57
N LYS A 400 6.82 -6.59 -21.10
CA LYS A 400 7.22 -6.34 -19.71
C LYS A 400 6.25 -5.36 -19.04
N ASN A 401 6.06 -5.50 -17.74
CA ASN A 401 5.46 -4.48 -16.88
C ASN A 401 6.54 -3.78 -16.05
N MET A 402 6.16 -2.71 -15.35
CA MET A 402 7.04 -1.99 -14.42
C MET A 402 7.69 -2.86 -13.33
N LYS A 403 7.06 -4.00 -12.99
CA LYS A 403 7.56 -4.96 -11.99
C LYS A 403 8.59 -5.94 -12.56
N ASP A 404 8.62 -6.08 -13.89
CA ASP A 404 9.45 -7.03 -14.63
C ASP A 404 10.74 -6.36 -15.14
N LEU A 405 10.90 -5.06 -14.86
CA LEU A 405 12.12 -4.32 -15.15
C LEU A 405 13.24 -4.76 -14.21
N THR A 406 14.45 -4.87 -14.74
CA THR A 406 15.65 -5.07 -13.91
C THR A 406 15.85 -3.89 -12.96
N GLU A 407 16.70 -4.09 -11.96
CA GLU A 407 17.06 -3.05 -11.00
C GLU A 407 17.56 -1.76 -11.67
N GLU A 408 18.39 -1.89 -12.70
CA GLU A 408 18.96 -0.78 -13.47
C GLU A 408 17.92 -0.13 -14.40
N GLU A 409 17.13 -0.93 -15.11
CA GLU A 409 16.03 -0.45 -15.96
C GLU A 409 15.01 0.36 -15.14
N LEU A 410 14.63 -0.16 -13.96
CA LEU A 410 13.67 0.51 -13.08
C LEU A 410 14.23 1.82 -12.52
N PHE A 411 15.51 1.85 -12.15
CA PHE A 411 16.18 3.06 -11.72
C PHE A 411 16.19 4.12 -12.84
N LYS A 412 16.68 3.76 -14.04
CA LYS A 412 16.71 4.65 -15.22
C LYS A 412 15.32 5.21 -15.52
N TYR A 413 14.30 4.35 -15.54
CA TYR A 413 12.91 4.76 -15.74
C TYR A 413 12.45 5.80 -14.70
N LYS A 414 12.67 5.55 -13.41
CA LYS A 414 12.13 6.42 -12.35
C LYS A 414 12.81 7.78 -12.34
N THR A 415 14.12 7.81 -12.51
CA THR A 415 14.90 9.05 -12.60
C THR A 415 14.45 9.88 -13.80
N ALA A 416 14.30 9.26 -14.98
CA ALA A 416 13.82 9.95 -16.18
C ALA A 416 12.38 10.46 -16.04
N ARG A 417 11.49 9.62 -15.47
CA ARG A 417 10.10 9.98 -15.17
C ARG A 417 10.00 11.16 -14.19
N GLU A 418 10.80 11.18 -13.13
CA GLU A 418 10.79 12.25 -12.15
C GLU A 418 11.21 13.60 -12.77
N LYS A 419 12.27 13.59 -13.60
CA LYS A 419 12.70 14.76 -14.38
C LYS A 419 11.58 15.27 -15.30
N CYS A 420 10.92 14.38 -16.03
CA CYS A 420 9.78 14.72 -16.90
C CYS A 420 8.60 15.32 -16.10
N ILE A 421 8.20 14.70 -14.98
CA ILE A 421 7.11 15.20 -14.13
C ILE A 421 7.43 16.59 -13.58
N LYS A 422 8.67 16.83 -13.16
CA LYS A 422 9.11 18.13 -12.67
C LYS A 422 8.98 19.19 -13.76
N ALA A 423 9.56 18.96 -14.94
CA ALA A 423 9.48 19.89 -16.07
C ALA A 423 8.03 20.21 -16.48
N VAL A 424 7.15 19.21 -16.50
CA VAL A 424 5.73 19.40 -16.82
C VAL A 424 5.00 20.21 -15.74
N ASN A 425 5.29 19.97 -14.45
CA ASN A 425 4.66 20.72 -13.37
C ASN A 425 5.16 22.17 -13.32
N ASP A 426 6.44 22.41 -13.62
CA ASP A 426 7.01 23.77 -13.68
C ASP A 426 6.37 24.59 -14.81
N ALA A 427 6.11 23.96 -15.97
CA ALA A 427 5.41 24.59 -17.09
C ALA A 427 3.88 24.71 -16.91
N LEU A 428 3.28 23.96 -15.98
CA LEU A 428 1.82 23.85 -15.84
C LEU A 428 1.08 25.21 -15.77
N PRO A 429 1.52 26.19 -14.96
CA PRO A 429 0.83 27.49 -14.83
C PRO A 429 0.83 28.34 -16.11
N GLU A 430 1.81 28.17 -17.00
CA GLU A 430 1.90 28.92 -18.26
C GLU A 430 0.87 28.43 -19.28
N TYR A 431 0.63 27.12 -19.29
CA TYR A 431 -0.26 26.44 -20.24
C TYR A 431 -1.69 26.37 -19.74
N PHE A 432 -1.90 26.09 -18.45
CA PHE A 432 -3.22 26.01 -17.81
C PHE A 432 -3.23 26.90 -16.56
N PRO A 433 -3.44 28.21 -16.73
CA PRO A 433 -3.41 29.15 -15.61
C PRO A 433 -4.50 28.83 -14.59
N TYR A 434 -4.25 29.22 -13.34
CA TYR A 434 -5.27 29.16 -12.31
C TYR A 434 -6.36 30.20 -12.59
N LYS A 435 -7.63 29.80 -12.49
CA LYS A 435 -8.79 30.67 -12.50
C LYS A 435 -8.63 31.70 -11.39
N THR A 436 -8.46 32.96 -11.74
CA THR A 436 -8.17 34.07 -10.82
C THR A 436 -9.38 34.51 -9.99
N LYS A 437 -10.56 33.96 -10.26
CA LYS A 437 -11.79 34.24 -9.52
C LYS A 437 -12.48 32.93 -9.19
N ILE A 438 -12.58 32.62 -7.90
CA ILE A 438 -13.78 31.94 -7.42
C ILE A 438 -14.80 33.07 -7.44
N GLU A 439 -15.58 33.18 -8.52
CA GLU A 439 -16.86 33.89 -8.39
C GLU A 439 -17.57 33.13 -7.27
N GLU A 440 -17.70 33.77 -6.11
CA GLU A 440 -18.47 33.23 -5.00
C GLU A 440 -19.88 33.07 -5.54
N GLU A 441 -20.24 31.83 -5.94
CA GLU A 441 -21.62 31.48 -6.27
C GLU A 441 -22.42 31.69 -4.97
N GLU A 442 -23.08 32.85 -4.87
CA GLU A 442 -24.09 33.19 -3.84
C GLU A 442 -25.27 32.20 -3.84
#